data_AF-A0A3M2SYF1-F1
#
_entry.id   AF-A0A3M2SYF1-F1
#
_cell.length_a   1.000
_cell.length_b   1.000
_cell.length_c   1.000
_cell.angle_alpha   90.00
_cell.angle_beta   90.00
_cell.angle_gamma   90.00
#
_symmetry.space_group_name_H-M   'P 1'
#
loop_
_entity.id
_entity.type
_entity.pdbx_description
1 polymer ?
#
loop_
_entity_poly.entity_id
_entity_poly.type
_entity_poly.pdbx_seq_one_letter_code
_entity_poly.pdbx_strand_id
1 'polypeptide(L)'
;MALPSSVFAEAADLEDLPDGKKAALKDDRLKSTLAVSALASLSAVLPLWKAANAADIVTALASFTSAEDPWTGRQSHAESTEILRTFTTQDRYHWPVIEQILKERIRPLFAKTKNPAITAGGRKNFHPVPLPRFDASTLDPETKPWKFREVHTTTVFAWIISQYSPERRDELETHFPLLVPPLLALIDDETLSIKTRGCSLLLTTLLKPIRESNSDILKRTNLSSVFEDAVRPCLLSLPSITQEDDSIHLLERAYPALLSLLQTSHRQPSEDPRPQAYIKGITSLLRDHLIPSFHHTSTTNPASAESTSLSSFASFPYPRLSTLLLAQIHA
;
A
#
# COMPACT_ATOMS: atom_id res chain seq x y z
N MET A 1 0.43 -22.41 -12.69
CA MET A 1 -0.17 -22.04 -11.39
C MET A 1 -1.40 -21.17 -11.66
N ALA A 2 -2.36 -21.13 -10.74
CA ALA A 2 -3.54 -20.25 -10.83
C ALA A 2 -3.13 -18.79 -10.53
N LEU A 3 -2.25 -18.21 -11.35
CA LEU A 3 -1.80 -16.84 -11.17
C LEU A 3 -2.49 -15.94 -12.20
N PRO A 4 -2.94 -14.74 -11.79
CA PRO A 4 -3.47 -13.75 -12.70
C PRO A 4 -2.46 -13.40 -13.79
N SER A 5 -2.93 -13.32 -15.03
CA SER A 5 -2.10 -12.99 -16.18
C SER A 5 -1.66 -11.52 -16.20
N SER A 6 -0.54 -11.22 -16.86
CA SER A 6 -0.06 -9.85 -17.06
C SER A 6 -1.00 -8.99 -17.92
N VAL A 7 -1.97 -9.61 -18.60
CA VAL A 7 -3.01 -8.91 -19.37
C VAL A 7 -3.82 -7.93 -18.49
N PHE A 8 -3.88 -8.16 -17.18
CA PHE A 8 -4.52 -7.25 -16.23
C PHE A 8 -3.68 -6.01 -15.88
N ALA A 9 -2.40 -5.92 -16.28
CA ALA A 9 -1.55 -4.76 -16.00
C ALA A 9 -1.99 -3.49 -16.74
N GLU A 10 -2.57 -3.66 -17.94
CA GLU A 10 -3.09 -2.57 -18.78
C GLU A 10 -4.57 -2.26 -18.50
N ALA A 11 -5.22 -3.02 -17.62
CA ALA A 11 -6.66 -2.97 -17.42
C ALA A 11 -7.12 -1.86 -16.45
N ALA A 12 -6.32 -0.80 -16.29
CA ALA A 12 -6.63 0.31 -15.39
C ALA A 12 -8.03 0.91 -15.65
N ASP A 13 -8.44 0.94 -16.92
CA ASP A 13 -9.79 1.34 -17.34
C ASP A 13 -10.46 0.20 -18.13
N LEU A 14 -11.13 -0.71 -17.41
CA LEU A 14 -11.83 -1.86 -17.99
C LEU A 14 -12.92 -1.46 -19.02
N GLU A 15 -13.44 -0.24 -18.90
CA GLU A 15 -14.57 0.27 -19.69
C GLU A 15 -14.17 0.63 -21.14
N ASP A 16 -12.94 1.08 -21.37
CA ASP A 16 -12.45 1.56 -22.68
C ASP A 16 -11.69 0.50 -23.49
N LEU A 17 -11.60 -0.74 -22.99
CA LEU A 17 -10.89 -1.82 -23.69
C LEU A 17 -11.66 -2.30 -24.94
N PRO A 18 -10.95 -2.63 -26.03
CA PRO A 18 -11.53 -3.29 -27.20
C PRO A 18 -12.23 -4.61 -26.80
N ASP A 19 -13.31 -4.96 -27.49
CA ASP A 19 -14.11 -6.16 -27.18
C ASP A 19 -13.30 -7.45 -27.15
N GLY A 20 -12.27 -7.56 -28.02
CA GLY A 20 -11.34 -8.69 -28.01
C GLY A 20 -10.51 -8.80 -26.72
N LYS A 21 -10.04 -7.67 -26.16
CA LYS A 21 -9.32 -7.65 -24.87
C LYS A 21 -10.28 -7.98 -23.71
N LYS A 22 -11.51 -7.45 -23.74
CA LYS A 22 -12.55 -7.78 -22.75
C LYS A 22 -12.89 -9.27 -22.72
N ALA A 23 -12.96 -9.92 -23.88
CA ALA A 23 -13.19 -11.36 -23.98
C ALA A 23 -12.03 -12.18 -23.38
N ALA A 24 -10.79 -11.80 -23.70
CA ALA A 24 -9.59 -12.45 -23.14
C ALA A 24 -9.52 -12.33 -21.61
N LEU A 25 -9.83 -11.17 -21.05
CA LEU A 25 -9.89 -10.96 -19.59
C LEU A 25 -10.95 -11.83 -18.91
N LYS A 26 -12.13 -11.98 -19.54
CA LYS A 26 -13.20 -12.86 -19.02
C LYS A 26 -12.78 -14.33 -19.03
N ASP A 27 -12.14 -14.78 -20.10
CA ASP A 27 -11.63 -16.15 -20.21
C ASP A 27 -10.53 -16.43 -19.16
N ASP A 28 -9.58 -15.51 -18.98
CA ASP A 28 -8.55 -15.63 -17.95
C ASP A 28 -9.14 -15.69 -16.53
N ARG A 29 -10.15 -14.86 -16.25
CA ARG A 29 -10.88 -14.88 -14.98
C ARG A 29 -11.56 -16.22 -14.74
N LEU A 30 -12.19 -16.79 -15.77
CA LEU A 30 -12.87 -18.08 -15.67
C LEU A 30 -11.85 -19.21 -15.42
N LYS A 31 -10.72 -19.21 -16.13
CA LYS A 31 -9.63 -20.16 -15.91
C LYS A 31 -9.07 -20.09 -14.50
N SER A 32 -8.78 -18.89 -14.01
CA SER A 32 -8.33 -18.64 -12.64
C SER A 32 -9.35 -19.13 -11.61
N THR A 33 -10.64 -18.87 -11.83
CA THR A 33 -11.71 -19.33 -10.93
C THR A 33 -11.76 -20.86 -10.86
N LEU A 34 -11.75 -21.54 -12.00
CA LEU A 34 -11.72 -23.02 -12.04
C LEU A 34 -10.48 -23.58 -11.35
N ALA A 35 -9.32 -22.94 -11.52
CA ALA A 35 -8.09 -23.37 -10.90
C ALA A 35 -8.12 -23.22 -9.37
N VAL A 36 -8.72 -22.14 -8.85
CA VAL A 36 -8.96 -21.97 -7.40
C VAL A 36 -9.93 -23.04 -6.88
N SER A 37 -11.02 -23.34 -7.58
CA SER A 37 -11.96 -24.39 -7.17
C SER A 37 -11.34 -25.80 -7.19
N ALA A 38 -10.42 -26.05 -8.12
CA ALA A 38 -9.61 -27.26 -8.12
C ALA A 38 -8.69 -27.31 -6.88
N LEU A 39 -8.03 -26.20 -6.53
CA LEU A 39 -7.24 -26.11 -5.29
C LEU A 39 -8.10 -26.30 -4.04
N ALA A 40 -9.32 -25.75 -4.02
CA ALA A 40 -10.28 -25.97 -2.92
C ALA A 40 -10.63 -27.44 -2.76
N SER A 41 -10.94 -28.11 -3.86
CA SER A 41 -11.23 -29.55 -3.86
C SER A 41 -10.03 -30.38 -3.40
N LEU A 42 -8.82 -30.03 -3.83
CA LEU A 42 -7.58 -30.69 -3.39
C LEU A 42 -7.27 -30.45 -1.92
N SER A 43 -7.56 -29.26 -1.39
CA SER A 43 -7.33 -28.90 0.01
C SER A 43 -8.17 -29.74 0.98
N ALA A 44 -9.31 -30.26 0.52
CA ALA A 44 -10.13 -31.20 1.28
C ALA A 44 -9.49 -32.60 1.43
N VAL A 45 -8.58 -32.96 0.52
CA VAL A 45 -7.90 -34.26 0.52
C VAL A 45 -6.51 -34.17 1.16
N LEU A 46 -5.75 -33.11 0.82
CA LEU A 46 -4.42 -32.86 1.34
C LEU A 46 -4.36 -31.46 1.98
N PRO A 47 -4.17 -31.37 3.31
CA PRO A 47 -4.01 -30.08 3.96
C PRO A 47 -2.85 -29.28 3.38
N LEU A 48 -3.07 -27.97 3.20
CA LEU A 48 -2.14 -27.07 2.51
C LEU A 48 -0.72 -27.10 3.10
N TRP A 49 -0.60 -27.16 4.44
CA TRP A 49 0.69 -27.19 5.13
C TRP A 49 1.48 -28.49 4.95
N LYS A 50 0.87 -29.55 4.41
CA LYS A 50 1.55 -30.80 4.06
C LYS A 50 1.96 -30.86 2.58
N ALA A 51 1.54 -29.89 1.77
CA ALA A 51 1.89 -29.86 0.36
C ALA A 51 3.38 -29.50 0.17
N ALA A 52 4.05 -30.19 -0.74
CA ALA A 52 5.46 -29.93 -1.05
C ALA A 52 5.70 -28.52 -1.61
N ASN A 53 4.70 -27.95 -2.28
CA ASN A 53 4.71 -26.64 -2.92
C ASN A 53 3.78 -25.64 -2.20
N ALA A 54 3.72 -25.69 -0.86
CA ALA A 54 2.84 -24.83 -0.05
C ALA A 54 3.03 -23.33 -0.36
N ALA A 55 4.26 -22.86 -0.54
CA ALA A 55 4.53 -21.45 -0.88
C ALA A 55 3.87 -21.03 -2.21
N ASP A 56 3.90 -21.89 -3.23
CA ASP A 56 3.30 -21.61 -4.54
C ASP A 56 1.76 -21.62 -4.47
N ILE A 57 1.19 -22.57 -3.72
CA ILE A 57 -0.26 -22.66 -3.50
C ILE A 57 -0.75 -21.43 -2.73
N VAL A 58 -0.07 -21.06 -1.64
CA VAL A 58 -0.41 -19.87 -0.84
C VAL A 58 -0.27 -18.61 -1.68
N THR A 59 0.79 -18.47 -2.49
CA THR A 59 0.93 -17.33 -3.42
C THR A 59 -0.25 -17.25 -4.39
N ALA A 60 -0.66 -18.38 -4.97
CA ALA A 60 -1.79 -18.43 -5.88
C ALA A 60 -3.11 -18.07 -5.21
N LEU A 61 -3.41 -18.62 -4.03
CA LEU A 61 -4.64 -18.30 -3.29
C LEU A 61 -4.63 -16.84 -2.81
N ALA A 62 -3.49 -16.36 -2.31
CA ALA A 62 -3.34 -14.99 -1.81
C ALA A 62 -3.58 -13.95 -2.91
N SER A 63 -3.33 -14.30 -4.18
CA SER A 63 -3.60 -13.47 -5.35
C SER A 63 -5.09 -13.12 -5.54
N PHE A 64 -6.02 -13.86 -4.92
CA PHE A 64 -7.46 -13.63 -5.03
C PHE A 64 -8.09 -13.10 -3.73
N THR A 65 -7.28 -12.59 -2.80
CA THR A 65 -7.77 -12.10 -1.50
C THR A 65 -8.34 -10.68 -1.54
N SER A 66 -8.18 -9.95 -2.64
CA SER A 66 -8.78 -8.63 -2.83
C SER A 66 -9.91 -8.70 -3.84
N ALA A 67 -11.12 -8.32 -3.40
CA ALA A 67 -12.30 -8.22 -4.27
C ALA A 67 -12.25 -6.99 -5.20
N GLU A 68 -11.34 -6.05 -4.95
CA GLU A 68 -11.11 -4.86 -5.78
C GLU A 68 -10.27 -5.20 -7.02
N ASP A 69 -9.57 -6.34 -7.02
CA ASP A 69 -8.73 -6.73 -8.13
C ASP A 69 -9.57 -7.17 -9.35
N PRO A 70 -9.22 -6.75 -10.57
CA PRO A 70 -10.03 -7.00 -11.77
C PRO A 70 -10.10 -8.49 -12.17
N TRP A 71 -9.12 -9.29 -11.73
CA TRP A 71 -9.07 -10.74 -11.96
C TRP A 71 -9.81 -11.55 -10.89
N THR A 72 -10.28 -10.92 -9.80
CA THR A 72 -10.88 -11.65 -8.69
C THR A 72 -12.39 -11.81 -8.88
N GLY A 73 -12.85 -13.05 -9.01
CA GLY A 73 -14.28 -13.39 -8.96
C GLY A 73 -14.77 -13.60 -7.53
N ARG A 74 -16.09 -13.46 -7.30
CA ARG A 74 -16.70 -13.72 -5.98
C ARG A 74 -16.41 -15.12 -5.46
N GLN A 75 -16.49 -16.13 -6.33
CA GLN A 75 -16.23 -17.52 -5.95
C GLN A 75 -14.75 -17.75 -5.63
N SER A 76 -13.83 -17.34 -6.51
CA SER A 76 -12.39 -17.49 -6.27
C SER A 76 -11.94 -16.75 -5.01
N HIS A 77 -12.54 -15.60 -4.72
CA HIS A 77 -12.28 -14.85 -3.49
C HIS A 77 -12.72 -15.62 -2.24
N ALA A 78 -13.96 -16.11 -2.23
CA ALA A 78 -14.52 -16.84 -1.08
C ALA A 78 -13.73 -18.13 -0.81
N GLU A 79 -13.48 -18.93 -1.84
CA GLU A 79 -12.72 -20.19 -1.73
C GLU A 79 -11.28 -19.94 -1.27
N SER A 80 -10.57 -18.98 -1.89
CA SER A 80 -9.19 -18.67 -1.50
C SER A 80 -9.08 -18.18 -0.07
N THR A 81 -9.99 -17.29 0.35
CA THR A 81 -9.98 -16.74 1.71
C THR A 81 -10.24 -17.82 2.75
N GLU A 82 -11.16 -18.76 2.50
CA GLU A 82 -11.46 -19.83 3.45
C GLU A 82 -10.30 -20.82 3.60
N ILE A 83 -9.65 -21.19 2.50
CA ILE A 83 -8.48 -22.08 2.55
C ILE A 83 -7.33 -21.41 3.30
N LEU A 84 -7.05 -20.13 2.99
CA LEU A 84 -6.00 -19.36 3.66
C LEU A 84 -6.31 -19.18 5.15
N ARG A 85 -7.57 -18.92 5.53
CA ARG A 85 -7.99 -18.83 6.93
C ARG A 85 -7.70 -20.12 7.70
N THR A 86 -7.92 -21.28 7.07
CA THR A 86 -7.58 -22.56 7.68
C THR A 86 -6.06 -22.72 7.83
N PHE A 87 -5.30 -22.33 6.81
CA PHE A 87 -3.83 -22.37 6.84
C PHE A 87 -3.22 -21.48 7.92
N THR A 88 -3.73 -20.27 8.14
CA THR A 88 -3.19 -19.31 9.10
C THR A 88 -3.35 -19.77 10.56
N THR A 89 -4.28 -20.70 10.84
CA THR A 89 -4.39 -21.33 12.16
C THR A 89 -3.21 -22.24 12.51
N GLN A 90 -2.41 -22.64 11.52
CA GLN A 90 -1.33 -23.61 11.67
C GLN A 90 0.04 -22.91 11.80
N ASP A 91 0.24 -22.19 12.91
CA ASP A 91 1.42 -21.35 13.17
C ASP A 91 2.76 -22.00 12.81
N ARG A 92 2.91 -23.28 13.16
CA ARG A 92 4.15 -24.06 12.93
C ARG A 92 4.60 -24.06 11.46
N TYR A 93 3.65 -24.03 10.53
CA TYR A 93 3.92 -24.07 9.09
C TYR A 93 3.66 -22.74 8.41
N HIS A 94 2.81 -21.91 9.00
CA HIS A 94 2.39 -20.62 8.46
C HIS A 94 3.57 -19.65 8.25
N TRP A 95 4.31 -19.36 9.31
CA TRP A 95 5.39 -18.36 9.28
C TRP A 95 6.59 -18.74 8.40
N PRO A 96 7.09 -19.99 8.42
CA PRO A 96 8.14 -20.40 7.48
C PRO A 96 7.75 -20.24 6.01
N VAL A 97 6.48 -20.51 5.68
CA VAL A 97 5.97 -20.32 4.31
C VAL A 97 5.88 -18.84 3.96
N ILE A 98 5.42 -17.97 4.87
CA ILE A 98 5.46 -16.51 4.66
C ILE A 98 6.90 -16.05 4.40
N GLU A 99 7.85 -16.50 5.22
CA GLU A 99 9.26 -16.14 5.06
C GLU A 99 9.79 -16.58 3.69
N GLN A 100 9.46 -17.80 3.26
CA GLN A 100 9.83 -18.32 1.95
C GLN A 100 9.24 -17.47 0.82
N ILE A 101 7.95 -17.12 0.88
CA ILE A 101 7.29 -16.29 -0.13
C ILE A 101 7.94 -14.89 -0.19
N LEU A 102 8.21 -14.28 0.98
CA LEU A 102 8.87 -12.98 1.04
C LEU A 102 10.27 -13.00 0.41
N LYS A 103 11.07 -14.04 0.68
CA LYS A 103 12.44 -14.16 0.17
C LYS A 103 12.51 -14.55 -1.29
N GLU A 104 11.69 -15.49 -1.73
CA GLU A 104 11.82 -16.13 -3.05
C GLU A 104 10.85 -15.59 -4.11
N ARG A 105 9.76 -14.93 -3.71
CA ARG A 105 8.73 -14.45 -4.65
C ARG A 105 8.61 -12.92 -4.60
N ILE A 106 8.45 -12.34 -3.42
CA ILE A 106 8.25 -10.88 -3.29
C ILE A 106 9.56 -10.12 -3.51
N ARG A 107 10.60 -10.40 -2.72
CA ARG A 107 11.86 -9.65 -2.75
C ARG A 107 12.49 -9.55 -4.15
N PRO A 108 12.58 -10.62 -4.97
CA PRO A 108 13.17 -10.53 -6.31
C PRO A 108 12.42 -9.58 -7.25
N LEU A 109 11.09 -9.49 -7.12
CA LEU A 109 10.28 -8.62 -7.96
C LEU A 109 10.47 -7.14 -7.62
N PHE A 110 10.68 -6.82 -6.35
CA PHE A 110 10.96 -5.45 -5.90
C PHE A 110 12.45 -5.07 -5.97
N ALA A 111 13.37 -6.03 -6.13
CA ALA A 111 14.81 -5.76 -6.13
C ALA A 111 15.27 -4.82 -7.27
N LYS A 112 14.54 -4.80 -8.39
CA LYS A 112 14.82 -3.89 -9.51
C LYS A 112 14.33 -2.46 -9.26
N THR A 113 13.31 -2.29 -8.43
CA THR A 113 12.79 -0.98 -8.02
C THR A 113 13.65 -0.44 -6.88
N LYS A 114 14.76 0.20 -7.24
CA LYS A 114 15.72 0.73 -6.25
C LYS A 114 15.13 1.93 -5.52
N ASN A 115 15.15 1.89 -4.19
CA ASN A 115 14.90 3.05 -3.35
C ASN A 115 16.23 3.53 -2.74
N PRO A 116 16.68 4.77 -3.02
CA PRO A 116 17.99 5.27 -2.56
C PRO A 116 18.03 5.54 -1.04
N ALA A 117 16.87 5.72 -0.41
CA ALA A 117 16.74 6.04 1.02
C ALA A 117 16.96 4.83 1.93
N ILE A 118 17.08 3.61 1.37
CA ILE A 118 17.33 2.39 2.12
C ILE A 118 18.54 1.59 1.59
N THR A 119 19.14 0.82 2.49
CA THR A 119 20.18 -0.17 2.17
C THR A 119 19.56 -1.49 1.72
N ALA A 120 20.35 -2.40 1.12
CA ALA A 120 19.89 -3.74 0.76
C ALA A 120 19.37 -4.58 1.96
N GLY A 121 19.74 -4.18 3.19
CA GLY A 121 19.23 -4.76 4.44
C GLY A 121 18.01 -4.04 5.01
N GLY A 122 17.33 -3.18 4.24
CA GLY A 122 16.09 -2.52 4.63
C GLY A 122 16.25 -1.47 5.73
N ARG A 123 17.46 -0.97 6.00
CA ARG A 123 17.71 0.13 6.96
C ARG A 123 17.89 1.45 6.24
N LYS A 124 17.66 2.59 6.93
CA LYS A 124 17.93 3.92 6.37
C LYS A 124 19.35 4.01 5.81
N ASN A 125 19.45 4.53 4.59
CA ASN A 125 20.71 4.87 3.96
C ASN A 125 21.09 6.31 4.35
N PHE A 126 22.21 6.48 5.05
CA PHE A 126 22.71 7.80 5.46
C PHE A 126 23.48 8.51 4.34
N HIS A 127 23.83 7.79 3.27
CA HIS A 127 24.54 8.32 2.12
C HIS A 127 23.80 7.90 0.84
N PRO A 128 22.56 8.39 0.62
CA PRO A 128 21.84 8.13 -0.61
C PRO A 128 22.59 8.76 -1.78
N VAL A 129 22.81 7.97 -2.82
CA VAL A 129 23.31 8.51 -4.10
C VAL A 129 22.18 9.37 -4.68
N PRO A 130 22.41 10.66 -4.98
CA PRO A 130 21.40 11.52 -5.57
C PRO A 130 20.88 10.90 -6.87
N LEU A 131 19.57 10.72 -6.97
CA LEU A 131 18.95 10.30 -8.22
C LEU A 131 18.93 11.49 -9.21
N PRO A 132 19.08 11.23 -10.51
CA PRO A 132 18.89 12.25 -11.53
C PRO A 132 17.45 12.80 -11.48
N ARG A 133 17.27 14.08 -11.81
CA ARG A 133 15.95 14.75 -11.79
C ARG A 133 14.92 14.07 -12.70
N PHE A 134 15.39 13.40 -13.73
CA PHE A 134 14.59 12.54 -14.60
C PHE A 134 15.33 11.22 -14.72
N ASP A 135 14.69 10.15 -14.28
CA ASP A 135 15.21 8.80 -14.42
C ASP A 135 14.36 8.08 -15.45
N ALA A 136 14.87 7.97 -16.68
CA ALA A 136 14.16 7.29 -17.77
C ALA A 136 13.83 5.82 -17.45
N SER A 137 14.49 5.23 -16.44
CA SER A 137 14.21 3.87 -15.98
C SER A 137 12.89 3.76 -15.20
N THR A 138 12.29 4.85 -14.72
CA THR A 138 10.95 4.80 -14.11
C THR A 138 9.86 4.46 -15.11
N LEU A 139 10.09 4.78 -16.39
CA LEU A 139 9.21 4.48 -17.52
C LEU A 139 9.46 3.09 -18.12
N ASP A 140 10.56 2.44 -17.74
CA ASP A 140 10.90 1.10 -18.22
C ASP A 140 10.10 0.03 -17.45
N PRO A 141 9.19 -0.72 -18.12
CA PRO A 141 8.40 -1.77 -17.47
C PRO A 141 9.27 -2.86 -16.81
N GLU A 142 10.52 -3.03 -17.26
CA GLU A 142 11.46 -3.99 -16.69
C GLU A 142 11.94 -3.63 -15.28
N THR A 143 11.83 -2.36 -14.86
CA THR A 143 12.24 -1.91 -13.52
C THR A 143 11.19 -2.17 -12.45
N LYS A 144 9.94 -2.39 -12.85
CA LYS A 144 8.80 -2.70 -11.97
C LYS A 144 8.07 -3.97 -12.42
N PRO A 145 8.72 -5.15 -12.41
CA PRO A 145 8.08 -6.40 -12.83
C PRO A 145 6.87 -6.77 -11.95
N TRP A 146 6.88 -6.37 -10.67
CA TRP A 146 5.75 -6.51 -9.74
C TRP A 146 4.49 -5.73 -10.18
N LYS A 147 4.65 -4.70 -11.01
CA LYS A 147 3.55 -3.85 -11.51
C LYS A 147 3.07 -4.31 -12.89
N PHE A 148 4.00 -4.64 -13.78
CA PHE A 148 3.66 -4.87 -15.20
C PHE A 148 3.60 -6.35 -15.61
N ARG A 149 4.28 -7.24 -14.90
CA ARG A 149 4.31 -8.68 -15.22
C ARG A 149 3.53 -9.48 -14.19
N GLU A 150 3.88 -9.32 -12.92
CA GLU A 150 3.33 -10.08 -11.81
C GLU A 150 2.35 -9.22 -11.01
N VAL A 151 1.27 -8.79 -11.65
CA VAL A 151 0.27 -7.83 -11.11
C VAL A 151 -0.31 -8.23 -9.76
N HIS A 152 -0.41 -9.53 -9.51
CA HIS A 152 -0.93 -10.12 -8.29
C HIS A 152 -0.02 -9.91 -7.06
N THR A 153 1.24 -9.54 -7.28
CA THR A 153 2.26 -9.38 -6.23
C THR A 153 1.82 -8.40 -5.15
N THR A 154 1.19 -7.29 -5.54
CA THR A 154 0.72 -6.28 -4.59
C THR A 154 -0.39 -6.81 -3.68
N THR A 155 -1.23 -7.71 -4.20
CA THR A 155 -2.28 -8.39 -3.43
C THR A 155 -1.74 -9.48 -2.52
N VAL A 156 -0.80 -10.29 -3.01
CA VAL A 156 -0.10 -11.26 -2.16
C VAL A 156 0.63 -10.55 -1.02
N PHE A 157 1.32 -9.44 -1.32
CA PHE A 157 2.03 -8.66 -0.32
C PHE A 157 1.07 -8.03 0.71
N ALA A 158 -0.07 -7.48 0.28
CA ALA A 158 -1.10 -6.98 1.16
C ALA A 158 -1.63 -8.06 2.12
N TRP A 159 -1.90 -9.26 1.61
CA TRP A 159 -2.32 -10.40 2.42
C TRP A 159 -1.23 -10.82 3.41
N ILE A 160 0.05 -10.84 3.02
CA ILE A 160 1.14 -11.18 3.95
C ILE A 160 1.21 -10.18 5.11
N ILE A 161 1.15 -8.88 4.83
CA ILE A 161 1.22 -7.87 5.90
C ILE A 161 0.03 -8.01 6.85
N SER A 162 -1.16 -8.40 6.35
CA SER A 162 -2.34 -8.57 7.20
C SER A 162 -2.27 -9.76 8.16
N GLN A 163 -1.23 -10.61 8.06
CA GLN A 163 -1.04 -11.73 8.98
C GLN A 163 -0.33 -11.32 10.28
N TYR A 164 0.34 -10.16 10.31
CA TYR A 164 1.03 -9.73 11.52
C TYR A 164 0.06 -9.11 12.53
N SER A 165 0.14 -9.59 13.76
CA SER A 165 -0.62 -9.08 14.91
C SER A 165 0.33 -8.60 16.01
N PRO A 166 -0.14 -7.81 16.99
CA PRO A 166 0.69 -7.32 18.09
C PRO A 166 1.37 -8.43 18.91
N GLU A 167 0.74 -9.62 18.98
CA GLU A 167 1.26 -10.80 19.69
C GLU A 167 2.44 -11.45 18.97
N ARG A 168 2.61 -11.17 17.67
CA ARG A 168 3.61 -11.77 16.77
C ARG A 168 4.75 -10.80 16.46
N ARG A 169 5.22 -10.14 17.52
CA ARG A 169 6.28 -9.13 17.43
C ARG A 169 7.58 -9.69 16.86
N ASP A 170 7.98 -10.89 17.28
CA ASP A 170 9.27 -11.47 16.89
C ASP A 170 9.30 -11.81 15.40
N GLU A 171 8.21 -12.38 14.87
CA GLU A 171 8.06 -12.65 13.44
C GLU A 171 8.01 -11.35 12.63
N LEU A 172 7.29 -10.33 13.11
CA LEU A 172 7.25 -9.01 12.47
C LEU A 172 8.64 -8.38 12.40
N GLU A 173 9.39 -8.33 13.50
CA GLU A 173 10.73 -7.74 13.53
C GLU A 173 11.73 -8.51 12.66
N THR A 174 11.60 -9.85 12.62
CA THR A 174 12.44 -10.72 11.79
C THR A 174 12.19 -10.49 10.30
N HIS A 175 10.93 -10.39 9.90
CA HIS A 175 10.56 -10.18 8.49
C HIS A 175 10.61 -8.70 8.06
N PHE A 176 10.72 -7.77 9.00
CA PHE A 176 10.69 -6.32 8.75
C PHE A 176 11.59 -5.86 7.58
N PRO A 177 12.85 -6.31 7.46
CA PRO A 177 13.72 -5.92 6.33
C PRO A 177 13.21 -6.36 4.95
N LEU A 178 12.37 -7.39 4.89
CA LEU A 178 11.74 -7.90 3.66
C LEU A 178 10.45 -7.15 3.33
N LEU A 179 9.78 -6.56 4.33
CA LEU A 179 8.53 -5.80 4.16
C LEU A 179 8.78 -4.35 3.75
N VAL A 180 9.86 -3.74 4.24
CA VAL A 180 10.14 -2.30 4.03
C VAL A 180 10.34 -1.94 2.55
N PRO A 181 11.19 -2.64 1.75
CA PRO A 181 11.41 -2.24 0.37
C PRO A 181 10.16 -2.31 -0.51
N PRO A 182 9.36 -3.39 -0.48
CA PRO A 182 8.09 -3.42 -1.22
C PRO A 182 7.13 -2.33 -0.77
N LEU A 183 7.00 -2.07 0.53
CA LEU A 183 6.08 -1.05 1.03
C LEU A 183 6.47 0.37 0.56
N LEU A 184 7.76 0.72 0.63
CA LEU A 184 8.25 1.99 0.10
C LEU A 184 8.05 2.09 -1.41
N ALA A 185 8.32 1.01 -2.15
CA ALA A 185 8.09 0.99 -3.60
C ALA A 185 6.62 1.24 -3.98
N LEU A 186 5.65 0.78 -3.18
CA LEU A 186 4.23 1.10 -3.40
C LEU A 186 3.91 2.56 -3.11
N ILE A 187 4.44 3.12 -2.02
CA ILE A 187 4.20 4.53 -1.64
C ILE A 187 4.84 5.50 -2.65
N ASP A 188 6.02 5.16 -3.16
CA ASP A 188 6.77 5.96 -4.12
C ASP A 188 6.29 5.78 -5.58
N ASP A 189 5.39 4.82 -5.86
CA ASP A 189 4.97 4.53 -7.23
C ASP A 189 4.17 5.67 -7.85
N GLU A 190 4.26 5.90 -9.15
CA GLU A 190 3.57 7.02 -9.82
C GLU A 190 2.04 6.85 -9.89
N THR A 191 1.53 5.62 -9.84
CA THR A 191 0.09 5.35 -9.95
C THR A 191 -0.61 5.57 -8.61
N LEU A 192 -1.62 6.45 -8.58
CA LEU A 192 -2.31 6.87 -7.36
C LEU A 192 -2.99 5.73 -6.60
N SER A 193 -3.58 4.76 -7.31
CA SER A 193 -4.19 3.57 -6.67
C SER A 193 -3.14 2.72 -5.93
N ILE A 194 -1.94 2.57 -6.51
CA ILE A 194 -0.82 1.85 -5.89
C ILE A 194 -0.28 2.64 -4.69
N LYS A 195 -0.10 3.96 -4.81
CA LYS A 195 0.28 4.83 -3.68
C LYS A 195 -0.71 4.70 -2.52
N THR A 196 -1.99 4.81 -2.83
CA THR A 196 -3.09 4.73 -1.84
C THR A 196 -3.06 3.39 -1.12
N ARG A 197 -2.86 2.29 -1.86
CA ARG A 197 -2.67 0.95 -1.29
C ARG A 197 -1.45 0.90 -0.38
N GLY A 198 -0.32 1.47 -0.80
CA GLY A 198 0.90 1.57 0.02
C GLY A 198 0.66 2.33 1.33
N CYS A 199 0.03 3.51 1.28
CA CYS A 199 -0.31 4.30 2.46
C CYS A 199 -1.28 3.54 3.39
N SER A 200 -2.27 2.85 2.84
CA SER A 200 -3.20 2.03 3.62
C SER A 200 -2.45 0.89 4.31
N LEU A 201 -1.62 0.13 3.59
CA LEU A 201 -0.85 -1.00 4.16
C LEU A 201 0.10 -0.54 5.28
N LEU A 202 0.76 0.60 5.09
CA LEU A 202 1.60 1.21 6.12
C LEU A 202 0.77 1.51 7.38
N LEU A 203 -0.34 2.22 7.23
CA LEU A 203 -1.22 2.63 8.33
C LEU A 203 -1.86 1.47 9.06
N THR A 204 -2.68 0.69 8.35
CA THR A 204 -3.63 -0.24 8.97
C THR A 204 -2.96 -1.53 9.39
N THR A 205 -1.85 -1.88 8.73
CA THR A 205 -1.38 -3.26 8.71
C THR A 205 0.04 -3.41 9.25
N LEU A 206 0.91 -2.39 9.11
CA LEU A 206 2.27 -2.43 9.65
C LEU A 206 2.44 -1.62 10.94
N LEU A 207 2.00 -0.35 10.95
CA LEU A 207 2.22 0.55 12.09
C LEU A 207 1.39 0.17 13.32
N LYS A 208 0.16 -0.31 13.11
CA LYS A 208 -0.73 -0.70 14.20
C LYS A 208 -0.13 -1.84 15.06
N PRO A 209 0.30 -2.99 14.50
CA PRO A 209 0.98 -4.03 15.29
C PRO A 209 2.24 -3.55 16.01
N ILE A 210 3.09 -2.75 15.35
CA ILE A 210 4.33 -2.20 15.94
C ILE A 210 4.01 -1.35 17.18
N ARG A 211 2.99 -0.50 17.08
CA ARG A 211 2.56 0.38 18.17
C ARG A 211 1.98 -0.42 19.33
N GLU A 212 1.07 -1.35 19.03
CA GLU A 212 0.37 -2.16 20.04
C GLU A 212 1.31 -3.14 20.73
N SER A 213 2.34 -3.65 20.04
CA SER A 213 3.38 -4.51 20.60
C SER A 213 4.51 -3.75 21.31
N ASN A 214 4.46 -2.42 21.35
CA ASN A 214 5.54 -1.53 21.82
C ASN A 214 6.92 -1.88 21.21
N SER A 215 6.96 -2.18 19.92
CA SER A 215 8.23 -2.46 19.23
C SER A 215 8.98 -1.16 18.94
N ASP A 216 10.28 -1.15 19.22
CA ASP A 216 11.18 -0.04 18.92
C ASP A 216 11.86 -0.17 17.54
N ILE A 217 11.40 -1.12 16.70
CA ILE A 217 12.00 -1.45 15.42
C ILE A 217 12.20 -0.23 14.51
N LEU A 218 11.24 0.70 14.46
CA LEU A 218 11.33 1.92 13.65
C LEU A 218 12.45 2.85 14.11
N LYS A 219 12.65 2.96 15.44
CA LYS A 219 13.74 3.76 16.03
C LYS A 219 15.09 3.09 15.76
N ARG A 220 15.18 1.79 16.03
CA ARG A 220 16.42 1.00 15.86
C ARG A 220 16.90 0.94 14.40
N THR A 221 15.97 0.98 13.45
CA THR A 221 16.29 0.93 12.01
C THR A 221 16.38 2.30 11.34
N ASN A 222 16.09 3.38 12.09
CA ASN A 222 16.00 4.76 11.59
C ASN A 222 15.01 4.95 10.43
N LEU A 223 13.99 4.07 10.33
CA LEU A 223 13.05 4.08 9.21
C LEU A 223 11.89 5.07 9.39
N SER A 224 11.67 5.60 10.61
CA SER A 224 10.65 6.63 10.86
C SER A 224 10.74 7.77 9.84
N SER A 225 11.92 8.40 9.72
CA SER A 225 12.12 9.49 8.76
C SER A 225 11.98 9.04 7.30
N VAL A 226 12.33 7.78 6.98
CA VAL A 226 12.25 7.29 5.60
C VAL A 226 10.80 7.14 5.17
N PHE A 227 9.95 6.60 6.04
CA PHE A 227 8.51 6.53 5.77
C PHE A 227 7.85 7.93 5.78
N GLU A 228 8.30 8.85 6.63
CA GLU A 228 7.82 10.24 6.59
C GLU A 228 8.15 10.88 5.23
N ASP A 229 9.38 10.76 4.77
CA ASP A 229 9.84 11.33 3.50
C ASP A 229 9.12 10.72 2.29
N ALA A 230 8.72 9.44 2.37
CA ALA A 230 7.93 8.76 1.34
C ALA A 230 6.44 9.18 1.35
N VAL A 231 5.83 9.36 2.52
CA VAL A 231 4.39 9.70 2.64
C VAL A 231 4.12 11.19 2.40
N ARG A 232 5.02 12.10 2.81
CA ARG A 232 4.81 13.56 2.68
C ARG A 232 4.48 14.03 1.26
N PRO A 233 5.15 13.56 0.19
CA PRO A 233 4.78 13.89 -1.18
C PRO A 233 3.35 13.51 -1.56
N CYS A 234 2.78 12.46 -0.96
CA CYS A 234 1.40 12.05 -1.22
C CYS A 234 0.40 13.13 -0.80
N LEU A 235 0.71 13.92 0.22
CA LEU A 235 -0.15 14.99 0.75
C LEU A 235 -0.29 16.18 -0.21
N LEU A 236 0.51 16.23 -1.28
CA LEU A 236 0.46 17.27 -2.30
C LEU A 236 -0.43 16.90 -3.49
N SER A 237 -1.07 15.73 -3.47
CA SER A 237 -1.95 15.24 -4.54
C SER A 237 -3.30 15.92 -4.48
N LEU A 238 -3.34 17.20 -4.87
CA LEU A 238 -4.51 18.09 -4.75
C LEU A 238 -5.14 18.42 -6.12
N PRO A 239 -6.42 18.85 -6.12
CA PRO A 239 -7.09 19.31 -7.32
C PRO A 239 -6.42 20.52 -7.98
N SER A 240 -6.14 20.38 -9.28
CA SER A 240 -5.49 21.31 -10.24
C SER A 240 -4.59 20.49 -11.18
N ILE A 241 -4.02 19.41 -10.65
CA ILE A 241 -3.20 18.42 -11.33
C ILE A 241 -3.82 17.01 -11.15
N THR A 242 -4.37 16.71 -9.98
CA THR A 242 -5.04 15.44 -9.65
C THR A 242 -6.57 15.62 -9.66
N GLN A 243 -7.33 14.60 -10.06
CA GLN A 243 -8.80 14.66 -9.98
C GLN A 243 -9.29 14.63 -8.52
N GLU A 244 -10.44 15.25 -8.23
CA GLU A 244 -10.93 15.37 -6.84
C GLU A 244 -11.13 14.01 -6.17
N ASP A 245 -11.73 13.04 -6.86
CA ASP A 245 -11.97 11.70 -6.30
C ASP A 245 -10.65 10.99 -5.96
N ASP A 246 -9.66 11.04 -6.87
CA ASP A 246 -8.33 10.47 -6.63
C ASP A 246 -7.60 11.16 -5.47
N SER A 247 -7.71 12.49 -5.38
CA SER A 247 -7.18 13.26 -4.25
C SER A 247 -7.81 12.81 -2.94
N ILE A 248 -9.14 12.67 -2.88
CA ILE A 248 -9.86 12.21 -1.70
C ILE A 248 -9.38 10.81 -1.30
N HIS A 249 -9.36 9.86 -2.25
CA HIS A 249 -8.95 8.48 -2.01
C HIS A 249 -7.54 8.36 -1.41
N LEU A 250 -6.58 9.10 -1.97
CA LEU A 250 -5.20 9.07 -1.46
C LEU A 250 -5.07 9.78 -0.10
N LEU A 251 -5.64 10.99 0.04
CA LEU A 251 -5.47 11.81 1.24
C LEU A 251 -6.17 11.24 2.46
N GLU A 252 -7.30 10.53 2.27
CA GLU A 252 -7.99 9.79 3.34
C GLU A 252 -7.08 8.72 3.97
N ARG A 253 -6.10 8.20 3.22
CA ARG A 253 -5.13 7.20 3.71
C ARG A 253 -3.80 7.79 4.13
N ALA A 254 -3.31 8.80 3.40
CA ALA A 254 -1.98 9.38 3.62
C ALA A 254 -1.90 10.19 4.91
N TYR A 255 -2.92 11.01 5.24
CA TYR A 255 -2.90 11.80 6.48
C TYR A 255 -2.90 10.90 7.73
N PRO A 256 -3.83 9.93 7.87
CA PRO A 256 -3.81 9.04 9.03
C PRO A 256 -2.54 8.17 9.07
N ALA A 257 -1.99 7.75 7.92
CA ALA A 257 -0.71 7.02 7.86
C ALA A 257 0.43 7.80 8.49
N LEU A 258 0.61 9.08 8.10
CA LEU A 258 1.66 9.93 8.64
C LEU A 258 1.43 10.23 10.13
N LEU A 259 0.18 10.48 10.54
CA LEU A 259 -0.16 10.68 11.94
C LEU A 259 0.18 9.43 12.78
N SER A 260 -0.22 8.24 12.32
CA SER A 260 0.09 6.97 12.97
C SER A 260 1.60 6.71 13.04
N LEU A 261 2.35 7.10 12.01
CA LEU A 261 3.81 7.00 12.00
C LEU A 261 4.42 7.90 13.08
N LEU A 262 4.03 9.17 13.15
CA LEU A 262 4.49 10.10 14.18
C LEU A 262 4.16 9.60 15.59
N GLN A 263 2.96 9.04 15.79
CA GLN A 263 2.56 8.42 17.06
C GLN A 263 3.44 7.21 17.38
N THR A 264 3.62 6.28 16.44
CA THR A 264 4.39 5.05 16.66
C THR A 264 5.87 5.35 16.91
N SER A 265 6.42 6.35 16.23
CA SER A 265 7.84 6.72 16.32
C SER A 265 8.17 7.57 17.56
N HIS A 266 7.23 8.38 18.05
CA HIS A 266 7.51 9.37 19.08
C HIS A 266 6.63 9.30 20.32
N ARG A 267 5.56 8.50 20.34
CA ARG A 267 4.65 8.42 21.49
C ARG A 267 4.79 7.05 22.16
N GLN A 268 5.25 7.05 23.41
CA GLN A 268 5.05 5.90 24.29
C GLN A 268 3.72 6.07 25.06
N PRO A 269 2.98 4.98 25.34
CA PRO A 269 1.68 5.06 26.01
C PRO A 269 1.69 5.76 27.38
N SER A 270 2.86 5.85 28.03
CA SER A 270 3.03 6.30 29.42
C SER A 270 3.80 7.61 29.59
N GLU A 271 4.23 8.29 28.51
CA GLU A 271 5.01 9.54 28.61
C GLU A 271 4.12 10.78 28.46
N ASP A 272 3.86 11.43 29.59
CA ASP A 272 3.45 12.84 29.64
C ASP A 272 4.51 13.62 30.43
N PRO A 273 5.05 14.74 29.91
CA PRO A 273 4.60 15.51 28.75
C PRO A 273 4.91 14.83 27.40
N ARG A 274 4.00 15.04 26.42
CA ARG A 274 4.20 14.64 25.02
C ARG A 274 5.61 15.00 24.51
N PRO A 275 6.35 14.06 23.89
CA PRO A 275 7.69 14.34 23.42
C PRO A 275 7.74 15.50 22.41
N GLN A 276 8.71 16.40 22.57
CA GLN A 276 8.85 17.59 21.72
C GLN A 276 8.94 17.25 20.23
N ALA A 277 9.55 16.10 19.89
CA ALA A 277 9.63 15.60 18.52
C ALA A 277 8.25 15.32 17.91
N TYR A 278 7.32 14.75 18.68
CA TYR A 278 5.94 14.52 18.24
C TYR A 278 5.24 15.85 17.97
N ILE A 279 5.32 16.81 18.89
CA ILE A 279 4.70 18.14 18.73
C ILE A 279 5.26 18.84 17.49
N LYS A 280 6.58 18.79 17.28
CA LYS A 280 7.23 19.35 16.10
C LYS A 280 6.73 18.70 14.81
N GLY A 281 6.63 17.37 14.77
CA GLY A 281 6.15 16.61 13.62
C GLY A 281 4.71 16.98 13.24
N ILE A 282 3.81 17.02 14.23
CA ILE A 282 2.41 17.43 14.02
C ILE A 282 2.32 18.90 13.58
N THR A 283 3.11 19.78 14.19
CA THR A 283 3.13 21.21 13.81
C THR A 283 3.56 21.39 12.35
N SER A 284 4.58 20.65 11.90
CA SER A 284 5.00 20.63 10.50
C SER A 284 3.92 20.05 9.59
N LEU A 285 3.28 18.94 9.96
CA LEU A 285 2.18 18.37 9.18
C LEU A 285 1.03 19.39 8.97
N LEU A 286 0.63 20.08 10.03
CA LEU A 286 -0.40 21.11 9.96
C LEU A 286 0.02 22.30 9.11
N ARG A 287 1.21 22.85 9.39
CA ARG A 287 1.71 24.08 8.75
C ARG A 287 2.07 23.89 7.28
N ASP A 288 2.75 22.80 6.96
CA ASP A 288 3.41 22.62 5.67
C ASP A 288 2.51 21.90 4.66
N HIS A 289 1.52 21.13 5.14
CA HIS A 289 0.65 20.33 4.27
C HIS A 289 -0.83 20.63 4.49
N LEU A 290 -1.35 20.47 5.71
CA LEU A 290 -2.80 20.48 5.92
C LEU A 290 -3.43 21.86 5.70
N ILE A 291 -2.94 22.90 6.39
CA ILE A 291 -3.45 24.27 6.26
C ILE A 291 -3.31 24.77 4.81
N PRO A 292 -2.15 24.64 4.13
CA PRO A 292 -2.02 25.02 2.73
C PRO A 292 -2.98 24.26 1.81
N SER A 293 -3.16 22.94 2.00
CA SER A 293 -4.09 22.13 1.20
C SER A 293 -5.54 22.57 1.38
N PHE A 294 -5.92 22.91 2.60
CA PHE A 294 -7.26 23.43 2.90
C PHE A 294 -7.48 24.78 2.22
N HIS A 295 -6.51 25.69 2.28
CA HIS A 295 -6.62 26.97 1.57
C HIS A 295 -6.67 26.78 0.05
N HIS A 296 -5.84 25.91 -0.51
CA HIS A 296 -5.84 25.61 -1.95
C HIS A 296 -7.18 25.10 -2.45
N THR A 297 -7.85 24.25 -1.66
CA THR A 297 -9.14 23.64 -2.01
C THR A 297 -10.35 24.53 -1.69
N SER A 298 -10.13 25.61 -0.93
CA SER A 298 -11.19 26.51 -0.43
C SER A 298 -11.07 27.96 -0.93
N THR A 299 -10.15 28.26 -1.85
CA THR A 299 -9.92 29.62 -2.38
C THR A 299 -10.16 29.67 -3.90
N THR A 300 -10.75 30.76 -4.36
CA THR A 300 -11.02 31.04 -5.78
C THR A 300 -9.75 31.06 -6.64
N ASN A 301 -9.79 30.34 -7.74
CA ASN A 301 -8.89 30.54 -8.87
C ASN A 301 -9.21 31.92 -9.48
N PRO A 302 -8.25 32.85 -9.65
CA PRO A 302 -8.54 34.20 -10.17
C PRO A 302 -9.12 34.20 -11.61
N ALA A 303 -9.02 33.08 -12.34
CA ALA A 303 -9.59 32.94 -13.68
C ALA A 303 -11.14 32.93 -13.72
N SER A 304 -11.83 32.68 -12.60
CA SER A 304 -13.29 32.74 -12.53
C SER A 304 -13.83 34.08 -12.00
N ALA A 305 -12.94 35.03 -11.66
CA ALA A 305 -13.32 36.33 -11.10
C ALA A 305 -13.79 37.37 -12.15
N GLU A 306 -13.65 37.09 -13.45
CA GLU A 306 -14.00 38.07 -14.50
C GLU A 306 -15.51 38.24 -14.73
N SER A 307 -16.39 37.44 -14.12
CA SER A 307 -17.83 37.46 -14.45
C SER A 307 -18.82 37.76 -13.31
N THR A 308 -18.39 37.97 -12.06
CA THR A 308 -19.36 38.32 -11.00
C THR A 308 -18.77 39.23 -9.93
N SER A 309 -19.06 40.53 -10.04
CA SER A 309 -18.67 41.62 -9.13
C SER A 309 -19.42 41.64 -7.79
N LEU A 310 -19.97 40.51 -7.33
CA LEU A 310 -20.78 40.41 -6.11
C LEU A 310 -20.60 39.02 -5.45
N SER A 311 -19.52 38.83 -4.68
CA SER A 311 -19.58 38.27 -3.32
C SER A 311 -18.21 37.84 -2.80
N SER A 312 -17.86 38.31 -1.61
CA SER A 312 -16.65 37.93 -0.86
C SER A 312 -16.90 36.69 0.02
N PHE A 313 -17.73 35.75 -0.43
CA PHE A 313 -17.96 34.49 0.28
C PHE A 313 -16.86 33.49 -0.07
N ALA A 314 -16.40 32.74 0.94
CA ALA A 314 -15.53 31.59 0.71
C ALA A 314 -16.22 30.64 -0.27
N SER A 315 -15.62 30.43 -1.44
CA SER A 315 -16.06 29.46 -2.43
C SER A 315 -15.30 28.17 -2.21
N PHE A 316 -16.03 27.06 -2.07
CA PHE A 316 -15.45 25.73 -1.91
C PHE A 316 -15.62 24.97 -3.22
N PRO A 317 -14.70 25.12 -4.19
CA PRO A 317 -14.79 24.39 -5.46
C PRO A 317 -14.72 22.87 -5.27
N TYR A 318 -14.11 22.41 -4.18
CA TYR A 318 -13.96 20.99 -3.83
C TYR A 318 -14.50 20.72 -2.41
N PRO A 319 -15.82 20.84 -2.18
CA PRO A 319 -16.40 20.84 -0.83
C PRO A 319 -16.21 19.51 -0.11
N ARG A 320 -16.18 18.38 -0.85
CA ARG A 320 -15.91 17.06 -0.27
C ARG A 320 -14.48 16.98 0.25
N LEU A 321 -13.52 17.43 -0.54
CA LEU A 321 -12.12 17.44 -0.14
C LEU A 321 -11.86 18.42 1.01
N SER A 322 -12.43 19.63 0.98
CA SER A 322 -12.34 20.59 2.09
C SER A 322 -12.88 20.01 3.39
N THR A 323 -14.00 19.27 3.33
CA THR A 323 -14.58 18.59 4.49
C THR A 323 -13.66 17.50 5.04
N LEU A 324 -13.05 16.69 4.17
CA LEU A 324 -12.06 15.69 4.55
C LEU A 324 -10.88 16.33 5.28
N LEU A 325 -10.32 17.41 4.71
CA LEU A 325 -9.16 18.10 5.30
C LEU A 325 -9.49 18.68 6.69
N LEU A 326 -10.68 19.26 6.86
CA LEU A 326 -11.15 19.73 8.18
C LEU A 326 -11.24 18.58 9.19
N ALA A 327 -11.76 17.42 8.79
CA ALA A 327 -11.83 16.24 9.67
C ALA A 327 -10.44 15.81 10.16
N GLN A 328 -9.41 15.93 9.31
CA GLN A 328 -8.02 15.61 9.68
C GLN A 328 -7.40 16.64 10.65
N ILE A 329 -7.90 17.88 10.73
CA ILE A 329 -7.43 18.87 11.73
C ILE A 329 -7.87 18.47 13.14
N HIS A 330 -9.03 17.84 13.25
CA HIS A 330 -9.66 17.49 14.51
C HIS A 330 -9.25 16.12 15.06
N ALA A 331 -8.53 15.30 14.28
CA ALA A 331 -8.11 13.94 14.61
C ALA A 331 -6.81 13.88 15.44
#